data_AF-A0A5N5Z693-F1
#
_entry.id   AF-A0A5N5Z693-F1
#
_cell.length_a   1.000
_cell.length_b   1.000
_cell.length_c   1.000
_cell.angle_alpha   90.00
_cell.angle_beta   90.00
_cell.angle_gamma   90.00
#
_symmetry.space_group_name_H-M   'P 1'
#
loop_
_entity.id
_entity.type
_entity.pdbx_description
1 polymer ?
#
loop_
_entity_poly.entity_id
_entity_poly.type
_entity_poly.pdbx_seq_one_letter_code
_entity_poly.pdbx_strand_id
1 'polypeptide(L)' 'MIRKEQIKTMGKAQLRQLVRPVSVKYVTPIINETIAKQRGVSLEFAKKQKIVFQKEVIIILDFLGFEYEPL' A
#
# COMPACT_ATOMS: atom_id res chain seq x y z
N MET A 1 2.20 14.50 7.14
CA MET A 1 2.79 14.33 5.80
C MET A 1 3.76 13.18 5.84
N ILE A 2 3.60 12.22 4.92
CA ILE A 2 4.53 11.11 4.75
C ILE A 2 5.75 11.63 4.01
N ARG A 3 6.96 11.39 4.53
CA ARG A 3 8.19 11.79 3.86
C ARG A 3 8.41 10.92 2.63
N LYS A 4 8.91 11.54 1.56
CA LYS A 4 9.21 10.87 0.28
C LYS A 4 10.09 9.62 0.43
N GLU A 5 11.04 9.64 1.36
CA GLU A 5 11.96 8.52 1.68
C GLU A 5 11.23 7.28 2.24
N GLN A 6 10.02 7.47 2.75
CA GLN A 6 9.16 6.40 3.25
C GLN A 6 8.37 5.76 2.09
N ILE A 7 8.23 6.42 0.94
CA ILE A 7 7.52 5.91 -0.24
C ILE A 7 8.48 5.09 -1.10
N LYS A 8 8.74 3.87 -0.65
CA LYS A 8 9.57 2.89 -1.34
C LYS A 8 8.91 1.53 -1.34
N THR A 9 9.45 0.60 -2.10
CA THR A 9 9.07 -0.81 -1.98
C THR A 9 9.24 -1.26 -0.52
N MET A 10 8.18 -1.79 0.06
CA MET A 10 8.12 -2.09 1.49
C MET A 10 7.27 -3.32 1.77
N GLY A 11 7.37 -3.86 2.99
CA GLY A 11 6.50 -4.93 3.43
C GLY A 11 5.07 -4.45 3.70
N LYS A 12 4.06 -5.31 3.55
CA LYS A 12 2.68 -5.00 3.95
C LYS A 12 2.56 -4.53 5.40
N ALA A 13 3.38 -5.10 6.29
CA ALA A 13 3.43 -4.68 7.69
C ALA A 13 3.93 -3.25 7.86
N GLN A 14 4.97 -2.86 7.10
CA GLN A 14 5.49 -1.50 7.09
C GLN A 14 4.47 -0.52 6.51
N LEU A 15 3.81 -0.90 5.41
CA LEU A 15 2.75 -0.07 4.83
C LEU A 15 1.59 0.16 5.82
N ARG A 16 1.14 -0.89 6.53
CA ARG A 16 0.12 -0.75 7.56
C ARG A 16 0.54 0.17 8.72
N GLN A 17 1.82 0.17 9.08
CA GLN A 17 2.34 1.11 10.08
C GLN A 17 2.35 2.54 9.55
N LEU A 18 2.68 2.71 8.27
CA LEU A 18 2.67 4.01 7.60
C LEU A 18 1.26 4.63 7.58
N VAL A 19 0.24 3.81 7.33
CA VAL A 19 -1.17 4.23 7.31
C VAL A 19 -1.91 3.94 8.61
N ARG A 20 -1.19 3.86 9.74
CA ARG A 20 -1.73 3.50 11.06
C ARG A 20 -3.01 4.25 11.50
N PRO A 21 -3.25 5.53 11.12
CA PRO A 21 -4.52 6.18 11.41
C PRO A 21 -5.74 5.43 10.85
N VAL A 22 -5.56 4.61 9.81
CA VAL A 22 -6.62 3.82 9.19
C VAL A 22 -6.62 2.40 9.76
N SER A 23 -7.80 1.91 10.13
CA SER A 23 -7.96 0.56 10.67
C SER A 23 -7.51 -0.51 9.68
N VAL A 24 -6.76 -1.50 10.21
CA VAL A 24 -6.21 -2.63 9.45
C VAL A 24 -7.29 -3.40 8.68
N LYS A 25 -8.51 -3.44 9.20
CA LYS A 25 -9.66 -4.10 8.55
C LYS A 25 -10.01 -3.46 7.20
N TYR A 26 -9.82 -2.14 7.06
CA TYR A 26 -10.08 -1.41 5.82
C TYR A 26 -8.86 -1.39 4.91
N VAL A 27 -7.67 -1.20 5.48
CA VAL A 27 -6.41 -1.12 4.71
C VAL A 27 -6.04 -2.44 4.05
N THR A 28 -6.26 -3.57 4.73
CA THR A 28 -5.81 -4.88 4.23
C THR A 28 -6.47 -5.27 2.89
N PRO A 29 -7.80 -5.17 2.72
CA PRO A 29 -8.45 -5.33 1.42
C PRO A 29 -7.85 -4.44 0.34
N ILE A 30 -7.72 -3.13 0.61
CA ILE A 30 -7.22 -2.12 -0.35
C ILE A 30 -5.81 -2.49 -0.84
N ILE A 31 -4.90 -2.86 0.08
CA ILE A 31 -3.54 -3.29 -0.29
C ILE A 31 -3.60 -4.51 -1.22
N ASN A 32 -4.39 -5.52 -0.86
CA ASN A 32 -4.46 -6.77 -1.62
C ASN A 32 -5.07 -6.56 -3.01
N GLU A 33 -6.14 -5.77 -3.10
CA GLU A 33 -6.79 -5.41 -4.36
C GLU A 33 -5.87 -4.58 -5.26
N THR A 34 -5.12 -3.63 -4.68
CA THR A 34 -4.14 -2.84 -5.43
C THR A 34 -3.05 -3.74 -6.00
N ILE A 35 -2.50 -4.67 -5.21
CA ILE A 35 -1.51 -5.64 -5.70
C ILE A 35 -2.10 -6.52 -6.82
N ALA A 36 -3.31 -7.04 -6.62
CA ALA A 36 -3.98 -7.89 -7.61
C ALA A 36 -4.14 -7.16 -8.95
N LYS A 37 -4.68 -5.93 -8.91
CA LYS A 37 -4.92 -5.09 -10.08
C LYS A 37 -3.62 -4.66 -10.77
N GLN A 38 -2.63 -4.19 -10.00
CA GLN A 38 -1.39 -3.64 -10.55
C GLN A 38 -0.43 -4.70 -11.11
N ARG A 39 -0.60 -5.97 -10.71
CA ARG A 39 0.22 -7.09 -11.18
C ARG A 39 -0.53 -8.04 -12.12
N GLY A 40 -1.83 -7.84 -12.34
CA GLY A 40 -2.65 -8.74 -13.16
C GLY A 40 -2.75 -10.16 -12.59
N VAL A 41 -2.80 -10.29 -11.25
CA VAL A 41 -2.82 -11.58 -10.54
C VAL A 41 -4.11 -11.76 -9.75
N SER A 42 -4.44 -13.01 -9.39
CA SER A 42 -5.61 -13.29 -8.56
C SER A 42 -5.47 -12.68 -7.16
N LEU A 43 -6.62 -12.36 -6.53
CA LEU A 43 -6.64 -11.83 -5.17
C LEU A 43 -6.03 -12.80 -4.15
N GLU A 44 -6.19 -14.11 -4.36
CA GLU A 44 -5.58 -15.14 -3.52
C GLU A 44 -4.05 -15.10 -3.60
N PHE A 45 -3.50 -14.91 -4.80
CA PHE A 45 -2.06 -14.76 -4.98
C PHE A 45 -1.57 -13.45 -4.35
N ALA A 46 -2.31 -12.35 -4.55
CA ALA A 46 -2.00 -11.05 -3.97
C ALA A 46 -2.00 -11.08 -2.42
N LYS A 47 -2.93 -11.81 -1.78
CA LYS A 47 -2.95 -12.00 -0.31
C LYS A 47 -1.66 -12.61 0.22
N LYS A 48 -1.08 -13.58 -0.51
CA LYS A 48 0.17 -14.27 -0.15
C LYS A 48 1.43 -13.40 -0.35
N GLN A 49 1.34 -12.33 -1.14
CA GLN A 49 2.46 -11.41 -1.33
C GLN A 49 2.79 -10.67 -0.02
N LYS A 50 4.09 -10.57 0.31
CA LYS A 50 4.56 -9.82 1.48
C LYS A 50 5.06 -8.42 1.11
N ILE A 51 5.48 -8.25 -0.14
CA ILE A 51 6.08 -7.02 -0.67
C ILE A 51 5.02 -6.20 -1.42
N VAL A 52 5.02 -4.89 -1.18
CA VAL A 52 4.25 -3.88 -1.90
C VAL A 52 5.25 -2.99 -2.63
N PHE A 53 5.12 -2.86 -3.95
CA PHE A 53 6.01 -2.06 -4.77
C PHE A 53 5.73 -0.57 -4.58
N GLN A 54 6.73 0.27 -4.79
CA GLN A 54 6.60 1.73 -4.64
C GLN A 54 5.38 2.30 -5.38
N LYS A 55 5.16 1.90 -6.63
CA LYS A 55 3.97 2.31 -7.42
C LYS A 55 2.64 1.94 -6.76
N GLU A 56 2.58 0.80 -6.08
CA GLU A 56 1.38 0.33 -5.39
C GLU A 56 1.18 1.10 -4.09
N VAL A 57 2.27 1.40 -3.38
CA VAL A 57 2.25 2.24 -2.17
C VAL A 57 1.66 3.62 -2.49
N ILE A 58 2.11 4.27 -3.56
CA ILE A 58 1.59 5.58 -4.01
C ILE A 58 0.08 5.52 -4.20
N ILE A 59 -0.40 4.56 -4.98
CA ILE A 59 -1.84 4.37 -5.26
C ILE A 59 -2.63 4.17 -3.96
N ILE A 60 -2.09 3.39 -3.02
CA ILE A 60 -2.75 3.12 -1.74
C ILE A 60 -2.80 4.40 -0.88
N LEU A 61 -1.74 5.19 -0.86
CA LEU A 61 -1.69 6.45 -0.12
C LEU A 61 -2.65 7.49 -0.71
N ASP A 62 -2.67 7.63 -2.04
CA ASP A 62 -3.60 8.50 -2.76
C ASP A 62 -5.06 8.11 -2.46
N PHE A 63 -5.38 6.80 -2.53
CA PHE A 63 -6.71 6.29 -2.25
C PHE A 63 -7.16 6.55 -0.80
N LEU A 64 -6.22 6.47 0.15
CA LEU A 64 -6.49 6.71 1.57
C LEU A 64 -6.44 8.19 1.95
N GLY A 65 -6.17 9.10 1.01
CA GLY A 65 -6.11 10.55 1.24
C GLY A 65 -4.88 11.00 2.05
N PHE A 66 -3.79 10.22 2.03
CA PHE A 66 -2.55 10.63 2.70
C PHE A 66 -1.74 11.54 1.80
N GLU A 67 -1.51 12.77 2.27
CA GLU A 67 -0.57 13.68 1.63
C GLU A 67 0.88 13.25 1.87
N TYR A 68 1.63 13.19 0.78
CA TYR A 68 3.07 12.96 0.77
C TYR A 68 3.76 14.03 -0.06
N GLU A 69 5.02 14.32 0.27
CA GLU A 69 5.79 15.32 -0.46
C GLU A 69 5.99 14.89 -1.92
N PRO A 70 5.58 15.70 -2.92
CA PRO A 70 5.77 15.40 -4.32
C PRO A 70 7.27 15.42 -4.69
N LEU A 71 7.58 14.73 -5.80
CA LEU A 71 8.94 14.50 -6.28
C LEU A 71 9.72 15.78 -6.57
#